data_AF-A0ABD0XZY4-F1
#
_entry.id   AF-A0ABD0XZY4-F1
#
_cell.length_a   1.000
_cell.length_b   1.000
_cell.length_c   1.000
_cell.angle_alpha   90.00
_cell.angle_beta   90.00
_cell.angle_gamma   90.00
#
_symmetry.space_group_name_H-M   'P 1'
#
loop_
_entity.id
_entity.type
_entity.pdbx_description
1 polymer ?
#
loop_
_entity_poly.entity_id
_entity_poly.type
_entity_poly.pdbx_seq_one_letter_code
_entity_poly.pdbx_strand_id
1 'polypeptide(L)'
;TRVVYVYFLVKILDLLDTVFFVLRKKNSHVSFLHLYHHTGMVCLSFSGAKWAPGGHGTFLGFNNSIVHMVMYTYYLAATLRPDSKYTIWWKKYITQLQMLQFLLNTLQQSALLFQPDCYYPRFILFFTIPQNFFMILLFAEFYRKAYMTKKETGEKCREISKED
;
A
#
# COMPACT_ATOMS: atom_id res chain seq x y z
N THR A 1 -5.37 19.39 12.56
CA THR A 1 -5.05 20.25 11.38
C THR A 1 -3.59 20.18 10.92
N ARG A 2 -2.57 20.65 11.68
CA ARG A 2 -1.17 20.68 11.18
C ARG A 2 -0.62 19.31 10.72
N VAL A 3 -0.91 18.25 11.48
CA VAL A 3 -0.48 16.87 11.15
C VAL A 3 -1.08 16.36 9.84
N VAL A 4 -2.32 16.74 9.52
CA VAL A 4 -3.01 16.33 8.27
C VAL A 4 -2.38 17.01 7.06
N TYR A 5 -1.98 18.29 7.21
CA TYR A 5 -1.25 19.01 6.17
C TYR A 5 0.15 18.42 5.94
N VAL A 6 0.89 18.09 7.01
CA VAL A 6 2.19 17.43 6.88
C VAL A 6 2.04 16.07 6.19
N TYR A 7 1.01 15.30 6.54
CA TYR A 7 0.72 14.02 5.88
C TYR A 7 0.41 14.21 4.38
N PHE A 8 -0.37 15.24 4.01
CA PHE A 8 -0.61 15.57 2.61
C PHE A 8 0.69 15.90 1.85
N LEU A 9 1.58 16.70 2.45
CA LEU A 9 2.88 17.00 1.86
C LEU A 9 3.74 15.74 1.70
N VAL A 10 3.75 14.84 2.68
CA VAL A 10 4.42 13.54 2.57
C VAL A 10 3.87 12.74 1.39
N LYS A 11 2.55 12.75 1.16
CA LYS A 11 1.97 12.06 0.00
C LYS A 11 2.33 12.69 -1.34
N ILE A 12 2.57 13.99 -1.39
CA ILE A 12 3.15 14.64 -2.57
C ILE A 12 4.61 14.21 -2.75
N LEU A 13 5.39 14.10 -1.67
CA LEU A 13 6.77 13.60 -1.75
C LEU A 13 6.83 12.14 -2.21
N ASP A 14 5.87 11.29 -1.82
CA ASP A 14 5.73 9.92 -2.31
C ASP A 14 5.52 9.86 -3.84
N LEU A 15 5.02 10.93 -4.49
CA LEU A 15 4.97 10.99 -5.96
C LEU A 15 6.38 11.15 -6.57
N LEU A 16 7.34 11.71 -5.86
CA LEU A 16 8.72 11.81 -6.36
C LEU A 16 9.33 10.43 -6.60
N ASP A 17 8.92 9.39 -5.88
CA ASP A 17 9.34 8.02 -6.16
C ASP A 17 8.96 7.58 -7.58
N THR A 18 7.75 7.94 -8.03
CA THR A 18 7.32 7.66 -9.41
C THR A 18 8.19 8.40 -10.42
N VAL A 19 8.54 9.66 -10.14
CA VAL A 19 9.44 10.48 -10.97
C VAL A 19 10.82 9.83 -11.04
N PHE A 20 11.39 9.39 -9.92
CA PHE A 20 12.68 8.71 -9.89
C PHE A 20 12.66 7.37 -10.65
N PHE A 21 11.57 6.59 -10.58
CA PHE A 21 11.45 5.34 -11.34
C PHE A 21 11.36 5.57 -12.85
N VAL A 22 10.61 6.60 -13.27
CA VAL A 22 10.53 7.01 -14.69
C VAL A 22 11.88 7.51 -15.18
N LEU A 23 12.55 8.37 -14.42
CA LEU A 23 13.88 8.90 -14.78
C LEU A 23 14.95 7.82 -14.85
N ARG A 24 14.90 6.80 -13.96
CA ARG A 24 15.82 5.66 -13.97
C ARG A 24 15.47 4.61 -15.04
N LYS A 25 14.48 4.89 -15.92
CA LYS A 25 13.94 3.98 -16.95
C LYS A 25 13.53 2.61 -16.38
N LYS A 26 13.17 2.53 -15.10
CA LYS A 26 12.82 1.28 -14.42
C LYS A 26 11.31 1.04 -14.46
N ASN A 27 10.75 1.07 -15.67
CA ASN A 27 9.30 1.01 -15.91
C ASN A 27 8.65 -0.28 -15.37
N SER A 28 9.42 -1.34 -15.15
CA SER A 28 8.94 -2.57 -14.51
C SER A 28 8.47 -2.39 -13.05
N HIS A 29 8.88 -1.31 -12.38
CA HIS A 29 8.44 -0.96 -11.03
C HIS A 29 7.17 -0.08 -11.02
N VAL A 30 6.89 0.62 -12.12
CA VAL A 30 5.69 1.47 -12.28
C VAL A 30 4.54 0.60 -12.77
N SER A 31 3.97 -0.19 -11.84
CA SER A 31 2.77 -0.97 -12.13
C SER A 31 1.51 -0.10 -12.06
N PHE A 32 0.43 -0.57 -12.69
CA PHE A 32 -0.89 0.07 -12.57
C PHE A 32 -1.31 0.24 -11.10
N LEU A 33 -1.06 -0.77 -10.26
CA LEU A 33 -1.28 -0.73 -8.81
C LEU A 33 -0.57 0.47 -8.17
N HIS A 34 0.70 0.70 -8.52
CA HIS A 34 1.49 1.78 -7.96
C HIS A 34 0.93 3.15 -8.38
N LEU A 35 0.71 3.37 -9.68
CA LEU A 35 0.21 4.65 -10.17
C LEU A 35 -1.19 4.98 -9.65
N TYR A 36 -2.09 3.99 -9.63
CA TYR A 36 -3.44 4.15 -9.10
C TYR A 36 -3.42 4.49 -7.60
N HIS A 37 -2.61 3.76 -6.83
CA HIS A 37 -2.47 3.99 -5.39
C HIS A 37 -1.93 5.39 -5.09
N HIS A 38 -0.80 5.78 -5.69
CA HIS A 38 -0.18 7.08 -5.41
C HIS A 38 -1.10 8.24 -5.81
N THR A 39 -1.77 8.15 -6.95
CA THR A 39 -2.73 9.17 -7.39
C THR A 39 -3.95 9.23 -6.46
N GLY A 40 -4.55 8.07 -6.14
CA GLY A 40 -5.71 7.99 -5.26
C GLY A 40 -5.43 8.48 -3.85
N MET A 41 -4.26 8.16 -3.28
CA MET A 41 -3.86 8.61 -1.94
C MET A 41 -3.65 10.12 -1.86
N VAL A 42 -3.13 10.76 -2.91
CA VAL A 42 -2.99 12.23 -2.98
C VAL A 42 -4.35 12.90 -3.09
N CYS A 43 -5.25 12.39 -3.93
CA CYS A 43 -6.62 12.89 -4.02
C CYS A 43 -7.38 12.73 -2.70
N LEU A 44 -7.27 11.58 -2.03
CA LEU A 44 -7.93 11.29 -0.76
C LEU A 44 -7.38 12.16 0.38
N SER A 45 -6.05 12.32 0.46
CA SER A 45 -5.41 13.17 1.49
C SER A 45 -5.70 14.66 1.28
N PHE A 46 -5.78 15.13 0.03
CA PHE A 46 -6.26 16.48 -0.28
C PHE A 46 -7.71 16.70 0.19
N SER A 47 -8.58 15.75 -0.15
CA SER A 47 -10.01 15.79 0.22
C SER A 47 -10.20 15.76 1.73
N GLY A 48 -9.42 14.92 2.44
CA GLY A 48 -9.39 14.88 3.90
C GLY A 48 -8.86 16.19 4.52
N ALA A 49 -7.78 16.76 4.00
CA ALA A 49 -7.24 18.03 4.49
C ALA A 49 -8.21 19.21 4.26
N LYS A 50 -8.95 19.19 3.14
CA LYS A 50 -9.91 20.23 2.75
C LYS A 50 -11.20 20.18 3.57
N TRP A 51 -11.78 19.00 3.74
CA TRP A 51 -13.14 18.86 4.26
C TRP A 51 -13.24 18.27 5.67
N ALA A 52 -12.24 17.54 6.15
CA ALA A 52 -12.23 17.02 7.52
C ALA A 52 -10.79 16.90 8.05
N PRO A 53 -10.13 18.03 8.40
CA PRO A 53 -8.75 18.02 8.84
C PRO A 53 -8.59 17.52 10.29
N GLY A 54 -8.99 16.28 10.55
CA GLY A 54 -8.94 15.61 11.85
C GLY A 54 -9.87 14.39 11.95
N GLY A 55 -10.11 13.93 13.18
CA GLY A 55 -11.02 12.82 13.45
C GLY A 55 -10.44 11.45 13.12
N HIS A 56 -11.32 10.46 12.90
CA HIS A 56 -10.92 9.06 12.70
C HIS A 56 -10.10 8.79 11.43
N GLY A 57 -10.10 9.70 10.46
CA GLY A 57 -9.25 9.63 9.28
C GLY A 57 -7.75 9.76 9.58
N THR A 58 -7.36 10.35 10.71
CA THR A 58 -5.94 10.46 11.11
C THR A 58 -5.33 9.10 11.46
N PHE A 59 -6.13 8.16 11.98
CA PHE A 59 -5.70 6.79 12.28
C PHE A 59 -5.24 6.06 11.01
N LEU A 60 -5.94 6.26 9.89
CA LEU A 60 -5.53 5.72 8.59
C LEU A 60 -4.16 6.25 8.17
N GLY A 61 -3.93 7.56 8.31
CA GLY A 61 -2.65 8.19 8.00
C GLY A 61 -1.52 7.74 8.92
N PHE A 62 -1.81 7.55 10.21
CA PHE A 62 -0.86 7.04 11.19
C PHE A 62 -0.40 5.61 10.87
N ASN A 63 -1.35 4.67 10.66
CA ASN A 63 -1.02 3.29 10.29
C ASN A 63 -0.25 3.22 8.97
N ASN A 64 -0.67 4.00 7.97
CA ASN A 64 0.04 4.04 6.69
C ASN A 64 1.48 4.55 6.86
N SER A 65 1.70 5.55 7.71
CA SER A 65 3.04 6.10 7.96
C SER A 65 3.98 5.08 8.60
N ILE A 66 3.49 4.28 9.56
CA ILE A 66 4.27 3.19 10.18
C ILE A 66 4.66 2.15 9.13
N VAL A 67 3.71 1.72 8.31
CA VAL A 67 3.93 0.72 7.27
C VAL A 67 4.89 1.24 6.21
N HIS A 68 4.73 2.50 5.79
CA HIS A 68 5.63 3.15 4.84
C HIS A 68 7.03 3.31 5.42
N MET A 69 7.19 3.65 6.70
CA MET A 69 8.50 3.69 7.35
C MET A 69 9.24 2.35 7.22
N VAL A 70 8.55 1.24 7.50
CA VAL A 70 9.11 -0.11 7.35
C VAL A 70 9.45 -0.42 5.88
N MET A 71 8.55 -0.07 4.96
CA MET A 71 8.76 -0.31 3.52
C MET A 71 9.95 0.48 2.97
N TYR A 72 10.09 1.75 3.31
CA TYR A 72 11.20 2.60 2.84
C TYR A 72 12.53 2.17 3.44
N THR A 73 12.53 1.79 4.72
CA THR A 73 13.72 1.20 5.36
C THR A 73 14.20 -0.03 4.60
N TYR A 74 13.27 -0.87 4.15
CA TYR A 74 13.58 -2.03 3.33
C TYR A 74 14.13 -1.64 1.94
N TYR A 75 13.55 -0.65 1.26
CA TYR A 75 14.08 -0.21 -0.04
C TYR A 75 15.49 0.39 0.07
N LEU A 76 15.78 1.10 1.16
CA LEU A 76 17.13 1.56 1.46
C LEU A 76 18.08 0.37 1.66
N ALA A 77 17.70 -0.60 2.49
CA ALA A 77 18.51 -1.80 2.73
C ALA A 77 18.74 -2.62 1.45
N ALA A 78 17.73 -2.75 0.59
CA ALA A 78 17.82 -3.44 -0.70
C ALA A 78 18.74 -2.73 -1.70
N THR A 79 18.86 -1.40 -1.60
CA THR A 79 19.78 -0.62 -2.44
C THR A 79 21.23 -0.76 -1.95
N LEU A 80 21.45 -0.85 -0.63
CA LEU A 80 22.78 -1.02 -0.04
C LEU A 80 23.33 -2.44 -0.17
N ARG A 81 22.47 -3.47 -0.15
CA ARG A 81 22.86 -4.88 -0.28
C ARG A 81 21.97 -5.63 -1.28
N PRO A 82 22.21 -5.45 -2.59
CA PRO A 82 21.39 -6.07 -3.64
C PRO A 82 21.49 -7.61 -3.69
N ASP A 83 22.64 -8.19 -3.30
CA ASP A 83 22.90 -9.64 -3.44
C ASP A 83 22.41 -10.50 -2.27
N SER A 84 21.74 -9.90 -1.29
CA SER A 84 21.28 -10.62 -0.12
C SER A 84 19.96 -11.36 -0.40
N LYS A 85 19.98 -12.70 -0.33
CA LYS A 85 18.76 -13.53 -0.37
C LYS A 85 17.75 -13.14 0.73
N TYR A 86 18.22 -12.56 1.84
CA TYR A 86 17.37 -12.08 2.93
C TYR A 86 16.42 -10.97 2.48
N THR A 87 16.87 -10.06 1.61
CA THR A 87 16.04 -8.96 1.10
C THR A 87 14.89 -9.48 0.22
N ILE A 88 15.04 -10.63 -0.43
CA ILE A 88 13.96 -11.21 -1.25
C ILE A 88 12.88 -11.86 -0.36
N TRP A 89 13.29 -12.56 0.70
CA TRP A 89 12.35 -13.21 1.62
C TRP A 89 11.54 -12.20 2.43
N TRP A 90 12.19 -11.12 2.90
CA TRP A 90 11.54 -10.06 3.67
C TRP A 90 10.47 -9.28 2.87
N LYS A 91 10.61 -9.23 1.54
CA LYS A 91 9.64 -8.59 0.63
C LYS A 91 8.22 -9.14 0.80
N LYS A 92 8.09 -10.44 1.06
CA LYS A 92 6.80 -11.12 1.25
C LYS A 92 6.10 -10.60 2.51
N TYR A 93 6.84 -10.46 3.61
CA TYR A 93 6.32 -9.97 4.89
C TYR A 93 5.87 -8.51 4.80
N ILE A 94 6.60 -7.67 4.07
CA ILE A 94 6.18 -6.27 3.84
C ILE A 94 4.85 -6.22 3.08
N THR A 95 4.71 -7.06 2.04
CA THR A 95 3.46 -7.11 1.26
C THR A 95 2.29 -7.61 2.13
N GLN A 96 2.52 -8.60 3.00
CA GLN A 96 1.51 -9.07 3.96
C GLN A 96 1.14 -7.99 4.98
N LEU A 97 2.12 -7.23 5.47
CA LEU A 97 1.92 -6.13 6.41
C LEU A 97 1.13 -4.98 5.77
N GLN A 98 1.37 -4.66 4.50
CA GLN A 98 0.56 -3.70 3.73
C GLN A 98 -0.89 -4.16 3.56
N MET A 99 -1.13 -5.44 3.22
CA MET A 99 -2.48 -5.99 3.14
C MET A 99 -3.20 -5.96 4.50
N LEU A 100 -2.49 -6.30 5.58
CA LEU A 100 -3.03 -6.23 6.94
C LEU A 100 -3.41 -4.80 7.33
N GLN A 101 -2.59 -3.80 6.98
CA GLN A 101 -2.91 -2.39 7.20
C GLN A 101 -4.24 -2.00 6.53
N PHE A 102 -4.44 -2.38 5.26
CA PHE A 102 -5.70 -2.07 4.57
C PHE A 102 -6.91 -2.76 5.20
N LEU A 103 -6.75 -4.02 5.67
CA LEU A 103 -7.80 -4.74 6.38
C LEU A 103 -8.17 -4.07 7.70
N LEU A 104 -7.17 -3.75 8.54
CA LEU A 104 -7.40 -3.06 9.81
C LEU A 104 -8.04 -1.69 9.62
N ASN A 105 -7.59 -0.93 8.61
CA ASN A 105 -8.20 0.36 8.28
C ASN A 105 -9.65 0.17 7.82
N THR A 106 -9.94 -0.82 6.98
CA THR A 106 -11.31 -1.09 6.51
C THR A 106 -12.23 -1.47 7.68
N LEU A 107 -11.77 -2.33 8.60
CA LEU A 107 -12.53 -2.73 9.79
C LEU A 107 -12.78 -1.55 10.73
N GLN A 108 -11.78 -0.70 10.96
CA GLN A 108 -11.96 0.50 11.77
C GLN A 108 -13.00 1.44 11.16
N GLN A 109 -12.92 1.69 9.85
CA GLN A 109 -13.85 2.59 9.15
C GLN A 109 -15.27 1.99 9.03
N SER A 110 -15.41 0.67 8.91
CA SER A 110 -16.72 0.01 8.91
C SER A 110 -17.35 0.01 10.30
N ALA A 111 -16.57 -0.16 11.38
CA ALA A 111 -17.07 -0.03 12.75
C ALA A 111 -17.68 1.36 13.01
N LEU A 112 -17.11 2.41 12.39
CA LEU A 112 -17.67 3.77 12.43
C LEU A 112 -19.05 3.89 11.75
N LEU A 113 -19.36 3.05 10.74
CA LEU A 113 -20.68 3.06 10.11
C LEU A 113 -21.78 2.51 11.04
N PHE A 114 -21.41 1.63 11.97
CA PHE A 114 -22.34 1.05 12.96
C PHE A 114 -22.54 1.94 14.21
N GLN A 115 -21.86 3.08 14.28
CA GLN A 115 -21.98 4.06 15.37
C GLN A 115 -22.68 5.32 14.83
N PRO A 116 -24.03 5.36 14.80
CA PRO A 116 -24.79 6.45 14.20
C PRO A 116 -24.61 7.78 14.94
N ASP A 117 -24.23 7.75 16.22
CA ASP A 117 -24.02 8.92 17.09
C ASP A 117 -22.69 9.66 16.82
N CYS A 118 -21.83 9.11 15.96
CA CYS A 118 -20.58 9.74 15.60
C CYS A 118 -20.80 10.80 14.50
N TYR A 119 -20.48 12.06 14.79
CA TYR A 119 -20.59 13.20 13.87
C TYR A 119 -19.47 13.24 12.79
N TYR A 120 -18.91 12.08 12.43
CA TYR A 120 -17.88 11.99 11.41
C TYR A 120 -18.51 12.04 10.01
N PRO A 121 -17.94 12.82 9.07
CA PRO A 121 -18.50 12.98 7.73
C PRO A 121 -18.60 11.64 6.97
N ARG A 122 -19.83 11.15 6.81
CA ARG A 122 -20.12 9.87 6.16
C ARG A 122 -19.70 9.81 4.69
N PHE A 123 -19.66 10.96 4.01
CA PHE A 123 -19.19 11.01 2.62
C PHE A 123 -17.71 10.59 2.50
N ILE A 124 -16.86 10.91 3.50
CA ILE A 124 -15.45 10.49 3.49
C ILE A 124 -15.35 8.98 3.67
N LEU A 125 -16.18 8.40 4.54
CA LEU A 125 -16.25 6.94 4.72
C LEU A 125 -16.70 6.24 3.43
N PHE A 126 -17.70 6.81 2.74
CA PHE A 126 -18.22 6.27 1.48
C PHE A 126 -17.16 6.20 0.38
N PHE A 127 -16.22 7.14 0.30
CA PHE A 127 -15.10 7.07 -0.64
C PHE A 127 -13.94 6.20 -0.13
N THR A 128 -13.65 6.26 1.16
CA THR A 128 -12.46 5.61 1.75
C THR A 128 -12.62 4.09 1.86
N ILE A 129 -13.82 3.57 2.15
CA ILE A 129 -14.05 2.13 2.31
C ILE A 129 -13.90 1.38 0.98
N PRO A 130 -14.58 1.78 -0.12
CA PRO A 130 -14.39 1.15 -1.42
C PRO A 130 -12.94 1.27 -1.93
N GLN A 131 -12.29 2.42 -1.72
CA GLN A 131 -10.89 2.62 -2.08
C GLN A 131 -9.98 1.60 -1.37
N ASN A 132 -10.12 1.43 -0.05
CA ASN A 132 -9.32 0.44 0.69
C ASN A 132 -9.62 -1.01 0.26
N PHE A 133 -10.89 -1.32 0.01
CA PHE A 133 -11.28 -2.65 -0.48
C PHE A 133 -10.67 -2.96 -1.85
N PHE A 134 -10.72 -2.00 -2.78
CA PHE A 134 -10.11 -2.14 -4.09
C PHE A 134 -8.58 -2.31 -4.00
N MET A 135 -7.93 -1.61 -3.07
CA MET A 135 -6.50 -1.79 -2.79
C MET A 135 -6.17 -3.20 -2.29
N ILE A 136 -7.01 -3.79 -1.43
CA ILE A 136 -6.83 -5.18 -0.98
C ILE A 136 -6.89 -6.15 -2.15
N LEU A 137 -7.84 -5.99 -3.07
CA LEU A 137 -7.97 -6.86 -4.25
C LEU A 137 -6.74 -6.77 -5.15
N LEU A 138 -6.27 -5.56 -5.45
CA LEU A 138 -5.09 -5.38 -6.30
C LEU A 138 -3.81 -5.92 -5.64
N PHE A 139 -3.65 -5.75 -4.32
CA PHE A 139 -2.52 -6.33 -3.60
C PHE A 139 -2.61 -7.86 -3.50
N ALA A 140 -3.81 -8.42 -3.36
CA ALA A 140 -4.02 -9.86 -3.38
C ALA A 140 -3.69 -10.46 -4.74
N GLU A 141 -4.09 -9.80 -5.84
CA GLU A 141 -3.73 -10.20 -7.19
C GLU A 141 -2.21 -10.12 -7.42
N PHE A 142 -1.59 -9.01 -7.02
CA PHE A 142 -0.13 -8.84 -7.08
C PHE A 142 0.59 -9.94 -6.28
N TYR A 143 0.14 -10.22 -5.06
CA TYR A 143 0.73 -11.23 -4.20
C TYR A 143 0.60 -12.62 -4.82
N ARG A 144 -0.57 -12.98 -5.35
CA ARG A 144 -0.79 -14.25 -6.05
C ARG A 144 0.15 -14.40 -7.25
N LYS A 145 0.22 -13.38 -8.12
CA LYS A 145 1.07 -13.39 -9.32
C LYS A 145 2.56 -13.43 -8.98
N ALA A 146 2.99 -12.72 -7.95
CA ALA A 146 4.40 -12.62 -7.57
C ALA A 146 4.92 -13.84 -6.80
N TYR A 147 4.08 -14.48 -5.97
CA TYR A 147 4.52 -15.51 -5.02
C TYR A 147 3.91 -16.90 -5.24
N MET A 148 2.69 -17.01 -5.79
CA MET A 148 2.06 -18.33 -6.04
C MET A 148 2.42 -18.87 -7.42
N THR A 149 2.38 -18.04 -8.46
CA THR A 149 2.71 -18.48 -9.83
C THR A 149 4.18 -18.87 -9.99
N LYS A 150 5.10 -18.25 -9.22
CA LYS A 150 6.52 -18.67 -9.19
C LYS A 150 6.73 -20.05 -8.57
N LYS A 151 5.83 -20.48 -7.68
CA LYS A 151 5.87 -21.80 -7.05
C LYS A 151 5.45 -22.87 -8.03
N GLU A 152 4.38 -22.62 -8.79
CA GLU A 152 3.90 -23.53 -9.83
C GLU A 152 4.94 -23.76 -10.93
N THR A 153 5.69 -22.75 -11.40
CA THR A 153 6.73 -22.99 -12.42
C THR A 153 7.95 -23.75 -11.86
N GLY A 154 8.28 -23.56 -10.59
CA GLY A 154 9.37 -24.30 -9.92
C GLY A 154 9.00 -25.73 -9.51
N GLU A 155 7.74 -25.99 -9.21
CA GLU A 155 7.19 -27.33 -8.97
C GLU A 155 6.97 -28.07 -10.30
N LYS A 156 6.46 -27.42 -11.33
CA LYS A 156 6.27 -28.02 -12.67
C LYS A 156 7.58 -28.40 -13.37
N CYS A 157 8.67 -27.61 -13.20
CA CYS A 157 10.01 -28.02 -13.66
C CYS A 157 10.61 -29.18 -12.86
N ARG A 158 10.21 -29.37 -11.59
CA ARG A 158 10.68 -30.50 -10.74
C ARG A 158 9.89 -31.78 -10.96
N GLU A 159 8.64 -31.69 -11.42
CA GLU A 159 7.86 -32.86 -11.83
C GLU A 159 8.35 -33.40 -13.18
N ILE A 160 8.62 -32.53 -14.15
CA ILE A 160 9.14 -32.94 -15.47
C ILE A 160 10.52 -33.62 -15.35
N SER A 161 11.40 -33.17 -14.44
CA SER A 161 12.72 -33.83 -14.25
C SER A 161 12.67 -35.15 -13.46
N LYS A 162 11.49 -35.62 -13.04
CA LYS A 162 11.32 -36.93 -12.39
C LYS A 162 10.72 -37.97 -13.33
N GLU A 163 10.28 -37.55 -14.52
CA GLU A 163 9.74 -38.41 -15.57
C GLU A 163 10.76 -38.69 -16.71
N ASP A 164 11.95 -38.07 -16.65
CA ASP A 164 13.10 -38.32 -17.52
C ASP A 164 14.18 -39.20 -16.84
#